data_AF-A0A6C0D7C6-F1
#
_entry.id   AF-A0A6C0D7C6-F1
#
_cell.length_a   1.000
_cell.length_b   1.000
_cell.length_c   1.000
_cell.angle_alpha   90.00
_cell.angle_beta   90.00
_cell.angle_gamma   90.00
#
_symmetry.space_group_name_H-M   'P 1'
#
loop_
_entity.id
_entity.type
_entity.pdbx_description
1 polymer ?
#
loop_
_entity_poly.entity_id
_entity_poly.type
_entity_poly.pdbx_seq_one_letter_code
_entity_poly.pdbx_strand_id
1 'polypeptide(L)'
;MGKKCSEKDCNTQAVFSLNNSIKYYCSKHKTPDMVDLVNKRCEFESCLSQPNFDINGGKGKFCVKHKTPEMVDIKHKYCEFKDCSVRPTYNNIGEKAKFCSTHKKNDMIDVTKIPCEFKDCMSKANYDIKGGKGRFCAKHKKEDMIDVHHKTCIYSGCYIRPSYNLEGKKPEYCIKHKSSEMTDVVSIFCKYENCKTQPSYNYKDKKRGEYCFTHKTPEMINLKMRETCNFKGCINAQPRYNYKNNKKGLYCINHKLENMIDIRKTYCKYELCSTRAYYGLPGNSMSCCAKHREKGMIRRSNGKCLVCKTPAIYGTNFTPKHCEIHKKENEQNLIEMPCSSCNLIMILDKNKKCEYCNPEIFKSNQLAKQNALMDYLNNRNLKGFSTDTIVNNGECGKERPDRVYETDSFVLILECDENQHNDRQCVCEQTRMINISQGFGGLQVYFIRWNPDDYLPENDKKEPEVLTKRYKLLGDFIESILKNKTILPNALLSSFYMYYDGWNSLADEKWNIITPFI
;
A
#
# COMPACT_ATOMS: atom_id res chain seq x y z
N MET A 1 53.26 -4.75 -41.63
CA MET A 1 53.04 -5.77 -40.57
C MET A 1 53.70 -5.28 -39.28
N GLY A 2 52.97 -5.23 -38.16
CA GLY A 2 53.55 -4.82 -36.87
C GLY A 2 54.40 -5.92 -36.23
N LYS A 3 55.50 -5.56 -35.55
CA LYS A 3 56.30 -6.51 -34.76
C LYS A 3 55.44 -7.13 -33.64
N LYS A 4 55.56 -8.44 -33.43
CA LYS A 4 54.94 -9.15 -32.30
C LYS A 4 55.68 -8.81 -31.00
N CYS A 5 55.00 -9.01 -29.87
CA CYS A 5 55.59 -8.91 -28.54
C CYS A 5 56.80 -9.83 -28.41
N SER A 6 57.84 -9.36 -27.75
CA SER A 6 59.10 -10.10 -27.53
C SER A 6 58.99 -11.14 -26.40
N GLU A 7 57.83 -11.23 -25.75
CA GLU A 7 57.56 -12.21 -24.70
C GLU A 7 57.26 -13.56 -25.36
N LYS A 8 57.82 -14.64 -24.80
CA LYS A 8 57.63 -15.99 -25.33
C LYS A 8 56.14 -16.34 -25.39
N ASP A 9 55.72 -16.95 -26.50
CA ASP A 9 54.33 -17.36 -26.77
C ASP A 9 53.29 -16.22 -26.83
N CYS A 10 53.72 -14.96 -26.89
CA CYS A 10 52.84 -13.81 -27.01
C CYS A 10 52.63 -13.38 -28.47
N ASN A 11 51.44 -13.67 -29.02
CA ASN A 11 51.09 -13.28 -30.39
C ASN A 11 50.51 -11.85 -30.52
N THR A 12 50.47 -11.09 -29.42
CA THR A 12 49.96 -9.70 -29.42
C THR A 12 50.96 -8.74 -30.07
N GLN A 13 50.46 -7.68 -30.72
CA GLN A 13 51.30 -6.66 -31.34
C GLN A 13 52.11 -5.87 -30.29
N ALA A 14 53.39 -5.66 -30.54
CA ALA A 14 54.24 -4.81 -29.72
C ALA A 14 53.94 -3.32 -29.97
N VAL A 15 53.70 -2.57 -28.89
CA VAL A 15 53.43 -1.13 -28.92
C VAL A 15 54.20 -0.35 -27.85
N PHE A 16 54.83 -1.02 -26.88
CA PHE A 16 55.58 -0.43 -25.77
C PHE A 16 57.10 -0.65 -25.92
N SER A 17 57.90 0.31 -25.45
CA SER A 17 59.38 0.22 -25.38
C SER A 17 59.96 1.18 -24.35
N LEU A 18 61.20 0.95 -23.92
CA LEU A 18 61.97 1.91 -23.12
C LEU A 18 62.52 3.07 -23.98
N ASN A 19 62.71 2.85 -25.29
CA ASN A 19 63.39 3.80 -26.19
C ASN A 19 62.51 4.16 -27.40
N ASN A 20 62.62 5.39 -27.91
CA ASN A 20 61.68 6.02 -28.86
C ASN A 20 61.63 5.49 -30.30
N SER A 21 62.24 4.33 -30.61
CA SER A 21 62.41 3.92 -32.02
C SER A 21 61.96 2.50 -32.34
N ILE A 22 61.95 1.58 -31.37
CA ILE A 22 61.64 0.16 -31.63
C ILE A 22 60.68 -0.38 -30.57
N LYS A 23 59.59 -1.00 -31.02
CA LYS A 23 58.52 -1.58 -30.19
C LYS A 23 58.85 -3.03 -29.81
N TYR A 24 58.88 -3.34 -28.52
CA TYR A 24 59.24 -4.67 -28.02
C TYR A 24 58.09 -5.39 -27.31
N TYR A 25 57.21 -4.69 -26.60
CA TYR A 25 56.25 -5.32 -25.69
C TYR A 25 54.80 -4.89 -25.94
N CYS A 26 53.86 -5.77 -25.59
CA CYS A 26 52.42 -5.46 -25.60
C CYS A 26 51.97 -4.88 -24.25
N SER A 27 50.72 -4.45 -24.15
CA SER A 27 50.17 -3.83 -22.92
C SER A 27 50.21 -4.71 -21.67
N LYS A 28 50.18 -6.05 -21.84
CA LYS A 28 50.29 -7.02 -20.73
C LYS A 28 51.72 -7.23 -20.24
N HIS A 29 52.72 -6.99 -21.09
CA HIS A 29 54.13 -7.30 -20.81
C HIS A 29 55.00 -6.03 -20.77
N LYS A 30 54.38 -4.86 -20.56
CA LYS A 30 55.12 -3.61 -20.37
C LYS A 30 55.60 -3.50 -18.92
N THR A 31 56.76 -2.88 -18.71
CA THR A 31 57.15 -2.39 -17.37
C THR A 31 56.62 -0.97 -17.15
N PRO A 32 56.59 -0.46 -15.91
CA PRO A 32 56.15 0.91 -15.61
C PRO A 32 56.90 1.98 -16.42
N ASP A 33 58.18 1.76 -16.70
CA ASP A 33 59.07 2.72 -17.39
C ASP A 33 58.94 2.67 -18.93
N MET A 34 58.21 1.69 -19.47
CA MET A 34 58.02 1.56 -20.91
C MET A 34 56.92 2.50 -21.44
N VAL A 35 57.25 3.20 -22.52
CA VAL A 35 56.37 4.11 -23.21
C VAL A 35 55.64 3.42 -24.38
N ASP A 36 54.33 3.63 -24.45
CA ASP A 36 53.51 3.43 -25.66
C ASP A 36 54.01 4.36 -26.78
N LEU A 37 54.42 3.75 -27.89
CA LEU A 37 54.93 4.40 -29.10
C LEU A 37 53.91 4.43 -30.25
N VAL A 38 52.69 3.93 -30.03
CA VAL A 38 51.66 3.79 -31.09
C VAL A 38 50.44 4.64 -30.78
N ASN A 39 49.98 4.62 -29.53
CA ASN A 39 48.80 5.36 -29.14
C ASN A 39 49.14 6.80 -28.75
N LYS A 40 48.32 7.74 -29.22
CA LYS A 40 48.46 9.16 -28.86
C LYS A 40 48.33 9.36 -27.34
N ARG A 41 49.04 10.36 -26.84
CA ARG A 41 49.09 10.74 -25.42
C ARG A 41 48.55 12.16 -25.24
N CYS A 42 48.11 12.45 -24.03
CA CYS A 42 47.77 13.79 -23.61
C CYS A 42 48.92 14.75 -23.90
N GLU A 43 48.61 15.91 -24.49
CA GLU A 43 49.59 16.97 -24.81
C GLU A 43 50.09 17.71 -23.56
N PHE A 44 49.53 17.43 -22.38
CA PHE A 44 50.05 17.94 -21.12
C PHE A 44 51.37 17.24 -20.77
N GLU A 45 52.36 18.02 -20.35
CA GLU A 45 53.72 17.54 -20.12
C GLU A 45 53.76 16.30 -19.22
N SER A 46 54.51 15.28 -19.64
CA SER A 46 54.67 14.00 -18.95
C SER A 46 53.38 13.19 -18.69
N CYS A 47 52.24 13.55 -19.29
CA CYS A 47 51.00 12.82 -19.09
C CYS A 47 50.90 11.58 -19.99
N LEU A 48 50.87 10.40 -19.37
CA LEU A 48 50.77 9.12 -20.08
C LEU A 48 49.33 8.69 -20.42
N SER A 49 48.33 9.52 -20.09
CA SER A 49 46.92 9.19 -20.30
C SER A 49 46.49 9.38 -21.76
N GLN A 50 45.50 8.61 -22.22
CA GLN A 50 44.95 8.78 -23.57
C GLN A 50 44.21 10.12 -23.72
N PRO A 51 44.43 10.86 -24.82
CA PRO A 51 43.80 12.14 -25.08
C PRO A 51 42.45 11.94 -25.78
N ASN A 52 41.37 12.01 -25.01
CA ASN A 52 40.01 11.88 -25.55
C ASN A 52 39.26 13.22 -25.61
N PHE A 53 39.81 14.28 -25.02
CA PHE A 53 39.16 15.58 -24.87
C PHE A 53 39.81 16.63 -25.77
N ASP A 54 38.96 17.45 -26.39
CA ASP A 54 39.35 18.56 -27.25
C ASP A 54 38.15 19.51 -27.45
N ILE A 55 38.32 20.61 -28.19
CA ILE A 55 37.20 21.41 -28.67
C ILE A 55 36.33 20.61 -29.67
N ASN A 56 35.08 21.01 -29.86
CA ASN A 56 34.17 20.38 -30.83
C ASN A 56 34.82 20.34 -32.24
N GLY A 57 34.89 19.14 -32.83
CA GLY A 57 35.54 18.91 -34.13
C GLY A 57 37.06 18.65 -34.07
N GLY A 58 37.66 18.69 -32.88
CA GLY A 58 39.08 18.43 -32.65
C GLY A 58 39.50 16.96 -32.83
N LYS A 59 40.78 16.66 -32.55
CA LYS A 59 41.40 15.33 -32.73
C LYS A 59 41.76 14.62 -31.44
N GLY A 60 41.48 15.24 -30.28
CA GLY A 60 41.67 14.62 -28.97
C GLY A 60 43.09 14.89 -28.53
N LYS A 61 43.25 15.90 -27.68
CA LYS A 61 44.57 16.40 -27.25
C LYS A 61 44.80 16.22 -25.76
N PHE A 62 43.73 16.21 -24.96
CA PHE A 62 43.83 16.18 -23.50
C PHE A 62 43.10 14.99 -22.89
N CYS A 63 43.55 14.55 -21.71
CA CYS A 63 42.88 13.53 -20.92
C CYS A 63 41.82 14.16 -20.00
N VAL A 64 41.01 13.33 -19.33
CA VAL A 64 39.95 13.83 -18.43
C VAL A 64 40.47 14.74 -17.31
N LYS A 65 41.72 14.52 -16.84
CA LYS A 65 42.34 15.33 -15.78
C LYS A 65 42.85 16.69 -16.29
N HIS A 66 43.15 16.79 -17.57
CA HIS A 66 43.76 17.98 -18.19
C HIS A 66 42.82 18.65 -19.20
N LYS A 67 41.52 18.33 -19.16
CA LYS A 67 40.52 19.02 -19.99
C LYS A 67 40.18 20.37 -19.38
N THR A 68 39.96 21.38 -20.22
CA THR A 68 39.34 22.65 -19.78
C THR A 68 37.80 22.49 -19.72
N PRO A 69 37.07 23.46 -19.11
CA PRO A 69 35.60 23.46 -19.14
C PRO A 69 35.01 23.46 -20.56
N GLU A 70 35.69 24.08 -21.52
CA GLU A 70 35.27 24.18 -22.92
C GLU A 70 35.56 22.91 -23.75
N MET A 71 36.41 22.01 -23.24
CA MET A 71 36.76 20.76 -23.93
C MET A 71 35.75 19.65 -23.66
N VAL A 72 35.35 18.98 -24.74
CA VAL A 72 34.42 17.84 -24.78
C VAL A 72 35.16 16.55 -25.08
N ASP A 73 34.67 15.40 -24.58
CA ASP A 73 35.14 14.08 -25.06
C ASP A 73 34.72 13.95 -26.53
N ILE A 74 35.69 13.96 -27.45
CA ILE A 74 35.46 13.87 -28.89
C ILE A 74 35.42 12.42 -29.40
N LYS A 75 35.87 11.47 -28.57
CA LYS A 75 36.01 10.06 -28.96
C LYS A 75 34.72 9.30 -28.70
N HIS A 76 34.01 9.65 -27.64
CA HIS A 76 32.82 8.92 -27.21
C HIS A 76 31.54 9.65 -27.56
N LYS A 77 30.54 8.88 -28.04
CA LYS A 77 29.22 9.41 -28.34
C LYS A 77 28.47 9.74 -27.05
N TYR A 78 27.65 10.77 -27.13
CA TYR A 78 26.73 11.19 -26.07
C TYR A 78 25.29 10.86 -26.43
N CYS A 79 24.42 11.00 -25.44
CA CYS A 79 22.99 10.97 -25.64
C CYS A 79 22.58 11.95 -26.75
N GLU A 80 21.74 11.52 -27.68
CA GLU A 80 21.21 12.35 -28.78
C GLU A 80 20.25 13.46 -28.31
N PHE A 81 19.99 13.56 -26.99
CA PHE A 81 19.18 14.64 -26.44
C PHE A 81 20.04 15.91 -26.37
N LYS A 82 19.47 17.04 -26.82
CA LYS A 82 20.18 18.32 -26.90
C LYS A 82 20.87 18.66 -25.58
N ASP A 83 22.14 19.06 -25.66
CA ASP A 83 22.99 19.48 -24.53
C ASP A 83 23.24 18.40 -23.45
N CYS A 84 22.97 17.12 -23.75
CA CYS A 84 23.24 16.03 -22.81
C CYS A 84 24.66 15.47 -22.96
N SER A 85 25.49 15.60 -21.92
CA SER A 85 26.87 15.07 -21.87
C SER A 85 26.98 13.67 -21.26
N VAL A 86 25.87 12.93 -21.14
CA VAL A 86 25.84 11.57 -20.55
C VAL A 86 25.98 10.54 -21.66
N ARG A 87 26.76 9.47 -21.42
CA ARG A 87 26.89 8.37 -22.37
C ARG A 87 25.56 7.67 -22.63
N PRO A 88 25.23 7.37 -23.89
CA PRO A 88 24.02 6.65 -24.21
C PRO A 88 24.19 5.18 -23.85
N THR A 89 23.14 4.62 -23.27
CA THR A 89 23.03 3.18 -22.95
C THR A 89 21.72 2.59 -23.45
N TYR A 90 20.74 3.43 -23.76
CA TYR A 90 19.38 3.03 -24.13
C TYR A 90 19.11 3.23 -25.61
N ASN A 91 18.41 2.27 -26.22
CA ASN A 91 17.74 2.40 -27.51
C ASN A 91 16.71 1.26 -27.71
N ASN A 92 16.15 1.14 -28.91
CA ASN A 92 15.36 -0.01 -29.33
C ASN A 92 16.22 -1.28 -29.46
N ILE A 93 15.57 -2.44 -29.34
CA ILE A 93 16.23 -3.75 -29.46
C ILE A 93 16.92 -3.88 -30.82
N GLY A 94 18.18 -4.35 -30.82
CA GLY A 94 18.98 -4.52 -32.03
C GLY A 94 19.66 -3.24 -32.54
N GLU A 95 19.33 -2.07 -31.99
CA GLU A 95 19.96 -0.81 -32.37
C GLU A 95 21.12 -0.42 -31.44
N LYS A 96 22.01 0.45 -31.93
CA LYS A 96 23.09 1.03 -31.12
C LYS A 96 22.55 2.03 -30.10
N ALA A 97 23.17 2.13 -28.93
CA ALA A 97 22.73 3.06 -27.89
C ALA A 97 22.71 4.52 -28.37
N LYS A 98 21.59 5.22 -28.16
CA LYS A 98 21.39 6.63 -28.55
C LYS A 98 20.99 7.53 -27.40
N PHE A 99 20.37 7.00 -26.35
CA PHE A 99 19.86 7.80 -25.23
C PHE A 99 20.44 7.35 -23.88
N CYS A 100 20.53 8.27 -22.92
CA CYS A 100 20.87 7.94 -21.54
C CYS A 100 19.62 7.54 -20.73
N SER A 101 19.79 7.11 -19.48
CA SER A 101 18.67 6.62 -18.65
C SER A 101 17.59 7.68 -18.36
N THR A 102 17.94 8.97 -18.38
CA THR A 102 17.00 10.08 -18.14
C THR A 102 16.25 10.50 -19.41
N HIS A 103 16.81 10.23 -20.59
CA HIS A 103 16.24 10.64 -21.88
C HIS A 103 15.72 9.45 -22.71
N LYS A 104 15.58 8.28 -22.10
CA LYS A 104 14.98 7.11 -22.74
C LYS A 104 13.46 7.30 -22.90
N LYS A 105 12.89 6.80 -23.99
CA LYS A 105 11.43 6.63 -24.15
C LYS A 105 10.97 5.35 -23.42
N ASN A 106 9.66 5.21 -23.19
CA ASN A 106 9.10 4.08 -22.41
C ASN A 106 9.49 2.69 -22.94
N ASP A 107 9.64 2.55 -24.26
CA ASP A 107 9.94 1.27 -24.91
C ASP A 107 11.45 1.03 -25.14
N MET A 108 12.30 1.99 -24.76
CA MET A 108 13.75 1.86 -24.92
C MET A 108 14.35 1.03 -23.78
N ILE A 109 15.22 0.10 -24.17
CA ILE A 109 15.95 -0.78 -23.27
C ILE A 109 17.42 -0.42 -23.24
N ASP A 110 18.12 -0.82 -22.19
CA ASP A 110 19.56 -0.68 -22.09
C ASP A 110 20.24 -1.68 -23.04
N VAL A 111 20.51 -1.25 -24.28
CA VAL A 111 21.08 -2.08 -25.36
C VAL A 111 22.56 -2.41 -25.14
N THR A 112 23.20 -1.82 -24.13
CA THR A 112 24.57 -2.18 -23.75
C THR A 112 24.61 -3.46 -22.91
N LYS A 113 23.47 -3.89 -22.37
CA LYS A 113 23.32 -5.14 -21.64
C LYS A 113 22.83 -6.22 -22.58
N ILE A 114 23.48 -7.38 -22.54
CA ILE A 114 23.04 -8.57 -23.28
C ILE A 114 21.70 -9.02 -22.69
N PRO A 115 20.61 -9.03 -23.47
CA PRO A 115 19.31 -9.52 -23.00
C PRO A 115 19.34 -11.05 -22.90
N CYS A 116 18.41 -11.57 -22.11
CA CYS A 116 18.16 -13.01 -22.01
C CYS A 116 17.70 -13.58 -23.36
N GLU A 117 18.25 -14.73 -23.76
CA GLU A 117 17.89 -15.42 -25.01
C GLU A 117 16.46 -15.98 -25.03
N PHE A 118 15.85 -16.15 -23.86
CA PHE A 118 14.45 -16.56 -23.78
C PHE A 118 13.53 -15.54 -24.46
N LYS A 119 12.61 -16.02 -25.29
CA LYS A 119 11.70 -15.22 -26.10
C LYS A 119 11.03 -14.12 -25.26
N ASP A 120 11.06 -12.89 -25.76
CA ASP A 120 10.45 -11.70 -25.15
C ASP A 120 10.99 -11.32 -23.76
N CYS A 121 12.16 -11.82 -23.35
CA CYS A 121 12.76 -11.49 -22.04
C CYS A 121 13.79 -10.36 -22.11
N MET A 122 13.42 -9.20 -21.57
CA MET A 122 14.31 -8.02 -21.50
C MET A 122 15.25 -7.99 -20.28
N SER A 123 15.28 -9.05 -19.49
CA SER A 123 16.16 -9.12 -18.32
C SER A 123 17.60 -9.34 -18.73
N LYS A 124 18.56 -8.71 -18.03
CA LYS A 124 19.99 -8.91 -18.27
C LYS A 124 20.35 -10.40 -18.15
N ALA A 125 21.04 -10.92 -19.15
CA ALA A 125 21.60 -12.25 -19.15
C ALA A 125 22.86 -12.30 -18.27
N ASN A 126 22.75 -12.90 -17.08
CA ASN A 126 23.90 -13.11 -16.18
C ASN A 126 24.27 -14.58 -16.03
N TYR A 127 23.40 -15.50 -16.48
CA TYR A 127 23.51 -16.93 -16.23
C TYR A 127 23.87 -17.69 -17.50
N ASP A 128 24.79 -18.64 -17.35
CA ASP A 128 25.26 -19.50 -18.43
C ASP A 128 26.00 -20.72 -17.84
N ILE A 129 26.48 -21.61 -18.71
CA ILE A 129 27.46 -22.63 -18.32
C ILE A 129 28.80 -21.97 -17.94
N LYS A 130 29.63 -22.69 -17.18
CA LYS A 130 30.95 -22.20 -16.73
C LYS A 130 31.81 -21.78 -17.94
N GLY A 131 32.33 -20.54 -17.89
CA GLY A 131 33.13 -19.95 -18.99
C GLY A 131 32.30 -19.28 -20.09
N GLY A 132 30.97 -19.35 -20.01
CA GLY A 132 30.05 -18.67 -20.93
C GLY A 132 30.02 -17.15 -20.75
N LYS A 133 29.21 -16.47 -21.59
CA LYS A 133 29.11 -15.00 -21.63
C LYS A 133 27.87 -14.45 -20.91
N GLY A 134 27.00 -15.32 -20.42
CA GLY A 134 25.71 -14.93 -19.84
C GLY A 134 24.67 -14.88 -20.94
N ARG A 135 23.85 -15.92 -21.03
CA ARG A 135 22.81 -16.09 -22.06
C ARG A 135 21.40 -15.99 -21.50
N PHE A 136 21.23 -16.29 -20.21
CA PHE A 136 19.93 -16.33 -19.56
C PHE A 136 19.87 -15.43 -18.32
N CYS A 137 18.67 -14.97 -17.98
CA CYS A 137 18.42 -14.27 -16.73
C CYS A 137 18.13 -15.28 -15.60
N ALA A 138 18.05 -14.80 -14.35
CA ALA A 138 17.79 -15.67 -13.20
C ALA A 138 16.48 -16.47 -13.31
N LYS A 139 15.46 -15.94 -14.00
CA LYS A 139 14.17 -16.61 -14.19
C LYS A 139 14.20 -17.69 -15.28
N HIS A 140 15.10 -17.57 -16.25
CA HIS A 140 15.17 -18.45 -17.41
C HIS A 140 16.45 -19.28 -17.44
N LYS A 141 17.23 -19.26 -16.36
CA LYS A 141 18.40 -20.13 -16.22
C LYS A 141 17.93 -21.58 -16.11
N LYS A 142 18.67 -22.50 -16.72
CA LYS A 142 18.54 -23.93 -16.47
C LYS A 142 19.27 -24.31 -15.18
N GLU A 143 19.02 -25.52 -14.69
CA GLU A 143 19.52 -25.98 -13.39
C GLU A 143 21.06 -26.06 -13.34
N ASP A 144 21.69 -26.36 -14.47
CA ASP A 144 23.14 -26.41 -14.68
C ASP A 144 23.80 -25.03 -14.87
N MET A 145 23.03 -23.96 -14.99
CA MET A 145 23.54 -22.61 -15.28
C MET A 145 23.88 -21.82 -14.01
N ILE A 146 25.05 -21.19 -14.06
CA ILE A 146 25.65 -20.41 -12.99
C ILE A 146 25.69 -18.93 -13.35
N ASP A 147 25.78 -18.06 -12.35
CA ASP A 147 26.08 -16.65 -12.60
C ASP A 147 27.56 -16.53 -13.04
N VAL A 148 27.79 -16.09 -14.29
CA VAL A 148 29.15 -16.00 -14.88
C VAL A 148 29.75 -14.60 -14.79
N HIS A 149 28.99 -13.62 -14.29
CA HIS A 149 29.42 -12.22 -14.21
C HIS A 149 29.82 -11.79 -12.81
N HIS A 150 29.19 -12.36 -11.78
CA HIS A 150 29.47 -12.00 -10.39
C HIS A 150 30.49 -12.93 -9.74
N LYS A 151 31.21 -12.39 -8.75
CA LYS A 151 32.08 -13.20 -7.91
C LYS A 151 31.27 -14.28 -7.19
N THR A 152 31.81 -15.49 -7.21
CA THR A 152 31.28 -16.65 -6.51
C THR A 152 32.07 -16.89 -5.23
N CYS A 153 31.56 -17.77 -4.38
CA CYS A 153 32.25 -18.24 -3.19
C CYS A 153 33.65 -18.78 -3.54
N ILE A 154 34.60 -18.60 -2.63
CA ILE A 154 35.99 -19.05 -2.78
C ILE A 154 36.13 -20.58 -2.87
N TYR A 155 35.17 -21.34 -2.34
CA TYR A 155 35.19 -22.80 -2.42
C TYR A 155 35.04 -23.28 -3.87
N SER A 156 35.96 -24.15 -4.30
CA SER A 156 35.95 -24.73 -5.64
C SER A 156 34.62 -25.45 -5.91
N GLY A 157 34.03 -25.18 -7.07
CA GLY A 157 32.72 -25.73 -7.46
C GLY A 157 31.51 -25.03 -6.82
N CYS A 158 31.71 -24.01 -5.97
CA CYS A 158 30.61 -23.25 -5.41
C CYS A 158 30.29 -22.00 -6.23
N TYR A 159 29.10 -21.95 -6.82
CA TYR A 159 28.65 -20.82 -7.64
C TYR A 159 27.66 -19.88 -6.92
N ILE A 160 27.54 -20.03 -5.59
CA ILE A 160 26.71 -19.16 -4.77
C ILE A 160 27.46 -17.85 -4.53
N ARG A 161 26.76 -16.72 -4.67
CA ARG A 161 27.31 -15.40 -4.33
C ARG A 161 27.75 -15.38 -2.87
N PRO A 162 28.97 -14.91 -2.56
CA PRO A 162 29.41 -14.81 -1.19
C PRO A 162 28.76 -13.62 -0.49
N SER A 163 28.43 -13.80 0.78
CA SER A 163 27.96 -12.75 1.68
C SER A 163 28.62 -12.80 3.06
N TYR A 164 29.38 -13.86 3.36
CA TYR A 164 29.97 -14.10 4.66
C TYR A 164 31.48 -13.92 4.62
N ASN A 165 32.01 -13.34 5.71
CA ASN A 165 33.43 -13.34 6.06
C ASN A 165 33.58 -12.92 7.54
N LEU A 166 34.80 -12.76 8.02
CA LEU A 166 35.09 -12.07 9.28
C LEU A 166 34.76 -10.58 9.17
N GLU A 167 34.41 -9.96 10.30
CA GLU A 167 34.04 -8.55 10.36
C GLU A 167 35.14 -7.64 9.75
N GLY A 168 34.71 -6.65 8.95
CA GLY A 168 35.61 -5.74 8.23
C GLY A 168 36.27 -6.32 6.97
N LYS A 169 36.11 -7.60 6.65
CA LYS A 169 36.63 -8.21 5.41
C LYS A 169 35.59 -8.20 4.29
N LYS A 170 36.05 -8.37 3.04
CA LYS A 170 35.18 -8.47 1.85
C LYS A 170 34.48 -9.85 1.84
N PRO A 171 33.26 -9.98 1.31
CA PRO A 171 32.58 -11.27 1.26
C PRO A 171 33.29 -12.27 0.35
N GLU A 172 33.63 -13.44 0.90
CA GLU A 172 34.32 -14.53 0.17
C GLU A 172 33.61 -15.88 0.32
N TYR A 173 32.79 -16.03 1.36
CA TYR A 173 32.10 -17.28 1.67
C TYR A 173 30.59 -17.12 1.45
N CYS A 174 29.94 -18.16 0.94
CA CYS A 174 28.49 -18.23 0.89
C CYS A 174 27.93 -18.83 2.18
N ILE A 175 26.61 -18.83 2.32
CA ILE A 175 25.95 -19.36 3.52
C ILE A 175 26.28 -20.84 3.80
N LYS A 176 26.54 -21.64 2.76
CA LYS A 176 26.89 -23.06 2.91
C LYS A 176 28.34 -23.27 3.35
N HIS A 177 29.21 -22.29 3.13
CA HIS A 177 30.65 -22.39 3.35
C HIS A 177 31.16 -21.39 4.40
N LYS A 178 30.27 -20.82 5.20
CA LYS A 178 30.67 -19.98 6.34
C LYS A 178 31.13 -20.87 7.51
N SER A 179 32.15 -20.43 8.26
CA SER A 179 32.44 -21.00 9.58
C SER A 179 31.52 -20.41 10.65
N SER A 180 31.58 -20.97 11.87
CA SER A 180 30.87 -20.43 13.05
C SER A 180 31.29 -19.00 13.40
N GLU A 181 32.55 -18.65 13.14
CA GLU A 181 33.14 -17.33 13.42
C GLU A 181 32.81 -16.27 12.36
N MET A 182 32.28 -16.67 11.19
CA MET A 182 31.97 -15.75 10.09
C MET A 182 30.56 -15.17 10.19
N THR A 183 30.47 -13.87 9.95
CA THR A 183 29.21 -13.10 9.93
C THR A 183 28.85 -12.69 8.50
N ASP A 184 27.59 -12.30 8.29
CA ASP A 184 27.18 -11.72 7.02
C ASP A 184 27.73 -10.28 6.94
N VAL A 185 28.70 -10.06 6.06
CA VAL A 185 29.41 -8.79 5.88
C VAL A 185 28.80 -7.95 4.75
N VAL A 186 27.76 -8.47 4.08
CA VAL A 186 27.03 -7.77 3.02
C VAL A 186 25.74 -7.16 3.56
N SER A 187 25.00 -7.93 4.36
CA SER A 187 23.78 -7.48 5.01
C SER A 187 24.12 -6.52 6.14
N ILE A 188 23.70 -5.27 5.97
CA ILE A 188 23.82 -4.26 7.03
C ILE A 188 22.65 -4.45 7.99
N PHE A 189 22.97 -4.75 9.25
CA PHE A 189 22.02 -4.84 10.35
C PHE A 189 22.11 -3.61 11.26
N CYS A 190 21.08 -3.44 12.09
CA CYS A 190 21.07 -2.41 13.13
C CYS A 190 22.27 -2.60 14.06
N LYS A 191 22.96 -1.51 14.40
CA LYS A 191 24.14 -1.50 15.29
C LYS A 191 23.84 -1.93 16.73
N TYR A 192 22.57 -1.90 17.14
CA TYR A 192 22.17 -2.38 18.46
C TYR A 192 22.41 -3.89 18.59
N GLU A 193 22.97 -4.31 19.73
CA GLU A 193 23.38 -5.70 19.96
C GLU A 193 22.25 -6.69 19.67
N ASN A 194 22.59 -7.79 18.98
CA ASN A 194 21.69 -8.86 18.56
C ASN A 194 20.48 -8.45 17.70
N CYS A 195 20.42 -7.21 17.19
CA CYS A 195 19.34 -6.76 16.34
C CYS A 195 19.55 -7.15 14.87
N LYS A 196 18.72 -8.06 14.34
CA LYS A 196 18.77 -8.52 12.93
C LYS A 196 17.89 -7.67 11.98
N THR A 197 17.38 -6.54 12.44
CA THR A 197 16.52 -5.66 11.63
C THR A 197 17.38 -4.80 10.71
N GLN A 198 16.96 -4.62 9.46
CA GLN A 198 17.65 -3.71 8.55
C GLN A 198 17.57 -2.27 9.07
N PRO A 199 18.70 -1.55 9.12
CA PRO A 199 18.70 -0.18 9.57
C PRO A 199 18.20 0.76 8.47
N SER A 200 17.52 1.80 8.92
CA SER A 200 17.06 2.91 8.08
C SER A 200 17.22 4.27 8.76
N TYR A 201 17.61 4.29 10.04
CA TYR A 201 17.69 5.47 10.86
C TYR A 201 19.15 5.84 11.14
N ASN A 202 19.46 7.14 11.06
CA ASN A 202 20.71 7.73 11.48
C ASN A 202 20.57 9.27 11.58
N TYR A 203 21.63 9.97 11.96
CA TYR A 203 21.73 11.42 11.90
C TYR A 203 21.76 11.94 10.46
N LYS A 204 21.28 13.19 10.26
CA LYS A 204 21.03 13.79 8.94
C LYS A 204 22.28 13.93 8.06
N ASP A 205 23.46 14.05 8.66
CA ASP A 205 24.76 14.14 7.97
C ASP A 205 25.25 12.78 7.45
N LYS A 206 24.69 11.67 7.92
CA LYS A 206 25.12 10.31 7.55
C LYS A 206 24.48 9.86 6.25
N LYS A 207 25.23 9.12 5.43
CA LYS A 207 24.77 8.61 4.13
C LYS A 207 24.03 7.27 4.23
N ARG A 208 24.10 6.57 5.36
CA ARG A 208 23.52 5.22 5.54
C ARG A 208 22.88 5.08 6.92
N GLY A 209 21.76 4.35 6.96
CA GLY A 209 21.11 3.97 8.20
C GLY A 209 21.99 3.02 9.00
N GLU A 210 22.06 3.24 10.32
CA GLU A 210 22.79 2.38 11.25
C GLU A 210 21.86 1.76 12.30
N TYR A 211 20.67 2.33 12.50
CA TYR A 211 19.69 1.85 13.48
C TYR A 211 18.35 1.52 12.81
N CYS A 212 17.61 0.58 13.39
CA CYS A 212 16.23 0.31 13.00
C CYS A 212 15.25 1.24 13.71
N PHE A 213 13.95 1.15 13.40
CA PHE A 213 12.93 2.02 13.99
C PHE A 213 12.87 1.92 15.52
N THR A 214 13.04 0.73 16.08
CA THR A 214 12.99 0.47 17.53
C THR A 214 14.23 0.95 18.28
N HIS A 215 15.37 1.04 17.60
CA HIS A 215 16.66 1.41 18.22
C HIS A 215 17.16 2.79 17.77
N LYS A 216 16.29 3.60 17.15
CA LYS A 216 16.61 4.98 16.81
C LYS A 216 16.50 5.86 18.06
N THR A 217 17.33 6.89 18.17
CA THR A 217 17.07 7.97 19.13
C THR A 217 16.02 8.94 18.56
N PRO A 218 15.42 9.83 19.38
CA PRO A 218 14.50 10.86 18.90
C PRO A 218 15.11 11.79 17.83
N GLU A 219 16.41 12.04 17.91
CA GLU A 219 17.17 12.90 16.99
C GLU A 219 17.49 12.22 15.63
N MET A 220 17.48 10.88 15.59
CA MET A 220 17.77 10.12 14.37
C MET A 220 16.58 10.14 13.40
N ILE A 221 16.89 10.39 12.13
CA ILE A 221 15.93 10.46 11.02
C ILE A 221 15.97 9.20 10.16
N ASN A 222 14.85 8.90 9.50
CA ASN A 222 14.82 7.83 8.50
C ASN A 222 15.51 8.30 7.21
N LEU A 223 16.73 7.84 6.95
CA LEU A 223 17.51 8.23 5.76
C LEU A 223 16.96 7.65 4.45
N LYS A 224 16.06 6.66 4.50
CA LYS A 224 15.34 6.17 3.31
C LYS A 224 14.15 7.05 2.95
N MET A 225 13.76 7.97 3.84
CA MET A 225 12.63 8.86 3.65
C MET A 225 13.06 10.07 2.80
N ARG A 226 12.51 10.17 1.60
CA ARG A 226 12.88 11.22 0.64
C ARG A 226 12.26 12.58 0.94
N GLU A 227 11.11 12.59 1.60
CA GLU A 227 10.32 13.80 1.86
C GLU A 227 9.84 13.77 3.31
N THR A 228 9.93 14.92 3.99
CA THR A 228 9.47 15.13 5.36
C THR A 228 8.20 15.96 5.39
N CYS A 229 7.49 15.91 6.51
CA CYS A 229 6.39 16.82 6.78
C CYS A 229 6.83 18.30 6.63
N ASN A 230 5.98 19.12 6.03
CA ASN A 230 6.21 20.56 5.84
C ASN A 230 6.11 21.37 7.15
N PHE A 231 5.65 20.77 8.25
CA PHE A 231 5.61 21.43 9.54
C PHE A 231 7.04 21.65 10.06
N LYS A 232 7.34 22.89 10.46
CA LYS A 232 8.68 23.28 10.93
C LYS A 232 9.11 22.40 12.10
N GLY A 233 10.26 21.73 11.96
CA GLY A 233 10.80 20.81 12.98
C GLY A 233 10.31 19.36 12.88
N CYS A 234 9.35 19.03 12.00
CA CYS A 234 8.89 17.65 11.82
C CYS A 234 9.77 16.87 10.82
N ILE A 235 10.84 16.26 11.33
CA ILE A 235 11.84 15.55 10.51
C ILE A 235 11.62 14.03 10.41
N ASN A 236 10.75 13.46 11.26
CA ASN A 236 10.62 12.01 11.45
C ASN A 236 9.33 11.41 10.90
N ALA A 237 8.46 12.21 10.28
CA ALA A 237 7.15 11.74 9.83
C ALA A 237 6.99 11.91 8.32
N GLN A 238 6.55 10.83 7.65
CA GLN A 238 6.25 10.87 6.22
C GLN A 238 5.05 11.78 5.95
N PRO A 239 5.17 12.71 4.98
CA PRO A 239 4.04 13.50 4.55
C PRO A 239 3.11 12.62 3.70
N ARG A 240 1.92 12.36 4.22
CA ARG A 240 0.88 11.54 3.55
C ARG A 240 -0.42 12.30 3.38
N TYR A 241 -0.58 13.41 4.09
CA TYR A 241 -1.78 14.21 4.12
C TYR A 241 -1.63 15.43 3.22
N ASN A 242 -2.65 15.68 2.41
CA ASN A 242 -2.83 16.89 1.63
C ASN A 242 -4.32 17.03 1.26
N TYR A 243 -4.71 18.12 0.60
CA TYR A 243 -6.03 18.29 0.05
C TYR A 243 -6.28 17.33 -1.12
N LYS A 244 -7.56 17.01 -1.36
CA LYS A 244 -8.02 16.11 -2.42
C LYS A 244 -7.41 16.53 -3.78
N ASN A 245 -7.18 15.54 -4.65
CA ASN A 245 -6.56 15.69 -5.98
C ASN A 245 -5.06 16.06 -6.02
N ASN A 246 -4.42 16.36 -4.88
CA ASN A 246 -2.98 16.52 -4.84
C ASN A 246 -2.24 15.17 -4.89
N LYS A 247 -1.17 15.11 -5.70
CA LYS A 247 -0.37 13.89 -5.88
C LYS A 247 0.76 13.73 -4.84
N LYS A 248 1.08 14.79 -4.10
CA LYS A 248 2.19 14.83 -3.13
C LYS A 248 1.66 15.15 -1.74
N GLY A 249 2.10 14.38 -0.73
CA GLY A 249 1.76 14.67 0.66
C GLY A 249 2.54 15.87 1.15
N LEU A 250 1.93 16.70 1.99
CA LEU A 250 2.61 17.84 2.63
C LEU A 250 2.78 17.62 4.14
N TYR A 251 1.82 16.97 4.79
CA TYR A 251 1.81 16.83 6.24
C TYR A 251 1.71 15.38 6.70
N CYS A 252 2.21 15.09 7.90
CA CYS A 252 1.95 13.82 8.58
C CYS A 252 0.58 13.86 9.28
N ILE A 253 0.15 12.72 9.83
CA ILE A 253 -1.12 12.62 10.58
C ILE A 253 -1.22 13.68 11.69
N ASN A 254 -0.15 13.89 12.46
CA ASN A 254 -0.13 14.82 13.60
C ASN A 254 -0.15 16.31 13.19
N HIS A 255 0.21 16.64 11.95
CA HIS A 255 0.29 18.01 11.47
C HIS A 255 -0.63 18.26 10.28
N LYS A 256 -1.58 17.36 10.02
CA LYS A 256 -2.56 17.56 8.96
C LYS A 256 -3.42 18.76 9.34
N LEU A 257 -3.71 19.62 8.38
CA LEU A 257 -4.69 20.68 8.56
C LEU A 257 -6.10 20.11 8.43
N GLU A 258 -7.09 20.91 8.81
CA GLU A 258 -8.49 20.57 8.62
C GLU A 258 -8.78 20.25 7.14
N ASN A 259 -9.70 19.31 6.89
CA ASN A 259 -10.07 18.84 5.55
C ASN A 259 -8.96 18.16 4.72
N MET A 260 -7.74 17.99 5.25
CA MET A 260 -6.71 17.18 4.61
C MET A 260 -6.98 15.68 4.76
N ILE A 261 -6.71 14.95 3.68
CA ILE A 261 -6.94 13.51 3.56
C ILE A 261 -5.61 12.77 3.31
N ASP A 262 -5.52 11.48 3.65
CA ASP A 262 -4.35 10.66 3.30
C ASP A 262 -4.40 10.36 1.81
N ILE A 263 -3.70 11.16 1.00
CA ILE A 263 -3.74 11.08 -0.47
C ILE A 263 -3.21 9.74 -1.04
N ARG A 264 -2.63 8.88 -0.20
CA ARG A 264 -2.25 7.51 -0.61
C ARG A 264 -3.44 6.55 -0.58
N LYS A 265 -4.58 6.96 -0.01
CA LYS A 265 -5.82 6.19 -0.04
C LYS A 265 -6.67 6.64 -1.22
N THR A 266 -7.49 5.71 -1.71
CA THR A 266 -8.48 6.00 -2.74
C THR A 266 -9.74 6.58 -2.10
N TYR A 267 -10.24 7.67 -2.67
CA TYR A 267 -11.45 8.37 -2.23
C TYR A 267 -12.52 8.29 -3.30
N CYS A 268 -13.76 8.55 -2.89
CA CYS A 268 -14.91 8.56 -3.78
C CYS A 268 -14.67 9.52 -4.96
N LYS A 269 -15.00 9.05 -6.18
CA LYS A 269 -14.84 9.78 -7.44
C LYS A 269 -15.65 11.09 -7.52
N TYR A 270 -16.70 11.22 -6.70
CA TYR A 270 -17.56 12.41 -6.67
C TYR A 270 -16.85 13.57 -5.97
N GLU A 271 -16.78 14.74 -6.62
CA GLU A 271 -15.96 15.89 -6.19
C GLU A 271 -16.25 16.32 -4.75
N LEU A 272 -17.52 16.50 -4.39
CA LEU A 272 -17.94 16.93 -3.04
C LEU A 272 -17.94 15.82 -1.99
N CYS A 273 -17.41 14.64 -2.32
CA CYS A 273 -17.38 13.49 -1.43
C CYS A 273 -15.95 13.21 -0.93
N SER A 274 -15.68 13.47 0.35
CA SER A 274 -14.39 13.18 1.00
C SER A 274 -14.33 11.79 1.65
N THR A 275 -15.34 10.96 1.42
CA THR A 275 -15.39 9.60 1.98
C THR A 275 -14.52 8.64 1.17
N ARG A 276 -13.97 7.62 1.84
CA ARG A 276 -13.08 6.64 1.21
C ARG A 276 -13.84 5.77 0.20
N ALA A 277 -13.18 5.47 -0.91
CA ALA A 277 -13.70 4.52 -1.88
C ALA A 277 -13.46 3.08 -1.39
N TYR A 278 -14.53 2.30 -1.37
CA TYR A 278 -14.51 0.88 -1.00
C TYR A 278 -15.17 -0.02 -2.04
N TYR A 279 -15.88 0.55 -3.02
CA TYR A 279 -16.64 -0.17 -4.04
C TYR A 279 -16.11 0.15 -5.43
N GLY A 280 -16.12 -0.84 -6.32
CA GLY A 280 -15.83 -0.70 -7.73
C GLY A 280 -16.41 -1.87 -8.53
N LEU A 281 -16.47 -1.73 -9.85
CA LEU A 281 -16.88 -2.83 -10.73
C LEU A 281 -15.86 -3.98 -10.63
N PRO A 282 -16.27 -5.24 -10.71
CA PRO A 282 -15.33 -6.36 -10.75
C PRO A 282 -14.23 -6.16 -11.80
N GLY A 283 -12.98 -6.48 -11.46
CA GLY A 283 -11.82 -6.26 -12.34
C GLY A 283 -11.33 -4.80 -12.42
N ASN A 284 -12.04 -3.85 -11.80
CA ASN A 284 -11.67 -2.44 -11.78
C ASN A 284 -11.22 -1.97 -10.40
N SER A 285 -10.50 -0.84 -10.35
CA SER A 285 -10.14 -0.20 -9.09
C SER A 285 -11.38 0.33 -8.35
N MET A 286 -11.33 0.37 -7.03
CA MET A 286 -12.38 0.98 -6.21
C MET A 286 -12.48 2.47 -6.55
N SER A 287 -13.70 2.97 -6.73
CA SER A 287 -13.97 4.33 -7.18
C SER A 287 -15.06 5.04 -6.36
N CYS A 288 -15.92 4.31 -5.64
CA CYS A 288 -17.05 4.88 -4.92
C CYS A 288 -17.08 4.49 -3.44
N CYS A 289 -17.66 5.36 -2.62
CA CYS A 289 -18.04 5.04 -1.25
C CYS A 289 -19.39 4.31 -1.20
N ALA A 290 -19.88 3.95 0.00
CA ALA A 290 -21.17 3.27 0.15
C ALA A 290 -22.36 4.09 -0.37
N LYS A 291 -22.41 5.40 -0.06
CA LYS A 291 -23.48 6.30 -0.49
C LYS A 291 -23.55 6.48 -2.01
N HIS A 292 -22.40 6.38 -2.69
CA HIS A 292 -22.27 6.54 -4.14
C HIS A 292 -22.05 5.20 -4.85
N ARG A 293 -22.38 4.09 -4.21
CA ARG A 293 -22.24 2.77 -4.78
C ARG A 293 -23.29 2.58 -5.87
N GLU A 294 -22.85 2.28 -7.08
CA GLU A 294 -23.73 1.92 -8.18
C GLU A 294 -23.97 0.41 -8.19
N LYS A 295 -25.04 0.00 -8.88
CA LYS A 295 -25.39 -1.40 -9.07
C LYS A 295 -24.25 -2.17 -9.74
N GLY A 296 -24.03 -3.43 -9.32
CA GLY A 296 -22.91 -4.25 -9.79
C GLY A 296 -21.56 -3.95 -9.13
N MET A 297 -21.43 -2.85 -8.36
CA MET A 297 -20.18 -2.56 -7.65
C MET A 297 -20.00 -3.41 -6.39
N ILE A 298 -18.80 -3.96 -6.24
CA ILE A 298 -18.38 -4.81 -5.13
C ILE A 298 -17.19 -4.22 -4.37
N ARG A 299 -17.05 -4.61 -3.10
CA ARG A 299 -15.83 -4.42 -2.34
C ARG A 299 -14.74 -5.34 -2.86
N ARG A 300 -13.47 -5.02 -2.60
CA ARG A 300 -12.32 -5.82 -3.10
C ARG A 300 -12.52 -6.20 -4.57
N SER A 301 -12.88 -5.23 -5.42
CA SER A 301 -13.23 -5.44 -6.83
C SER A 301 -12.14 -6.15 -7.65
N ASN A 302 -10.89 -6.06 -7.20
CA ASN A 302 -9.71 -6.78 -7.73
C ASN A 302 -9.16 -7.85 -6.77
N GLY A 303 -9.99 -8.32 -5.84
CA GLY A 303 -9.63 -9.23 -4.77
C GLY A 303 -9.20 -10.60 -5.30
N LYS A 304 -8.18 -11.17 -4.64
CA LYS A 304 -7.82 -12.57 -4.82
C LYS A 304 -8.48 -13.43 -3.76
N CYS A 305 -8.65 -14.71 -4.10
CA CYS A 305 -9.11 -15.73 -3.18
C CYS A 305 -8.26 -15.70 -1.90
N LEU A 306 -8.87 -15.92 -0.73
CA LEU A 306 -8.15 -15.95 0.54
C LEU A 306 -7.26 -17.19 0.69
N VAL A 307 -7.53 -18.25 -0.08
CA VAL A 307 -6.80 -19.52 -0.05
C VAL A 307 -5.73 -19.59 -1.15
N CYS A 308 -5.99 -18.98 -2.31
CA CYS A 308 -5.10 -19.08 -3.48
C CYS A 308 -5.01 -17.75 -4.26
N LYS A 309 -4.20 -17.70 -5.31
CA LYS A 309 -3.92 -16.44 -6.06
C LYS A 309 -4.91 -16.15 -7.19
N THR A 310 -5.94 -16.97 -7.39
CA THR A 310 -6.96 -16.75 -8.43
C THR A 310 -7.93 -15.62 -8.05
N PRO A 311 -8.65 -15.01 -9.01
CA PRO A 311 -9.68 -14.01 -8.70
C PRO A 311 -10.73 -14.56 -7.73
N ALA A 312 -11.09 -13.76 -6.72
CA ALA A 312 -12.21 -14.08 -5.87
C ALA A 312 -13.52 -13.67 -6.57
N ILE A 313 -14.45 -14.61 -6.66
CA ILE A 313 -15.75 -14.43 -7.32
C ILE A 313 -16.91 -14.75 -6.37
N TYR A 314 -16.69 -15.60 -5.36
CA TYR A 314 -17.68 -15.91 -4.33
C TYR A 314 -17.42 -15.14 -3.04
N GLY A 315 -18.50 -14.76 -2.36
CA GLY A 315 -18.43 -14.15 -1.04
C GLY A 315 -19.79 -13.73 -0.51
N THR A 316 -19.78 -12.82 0.45
CA THR A 316 -20.99 -12.26 1.08
C THR A 316 -20.84 -10.75 1.22
N ASN A 317 -21.96 -10.04 1.38
CA ASN A 317 -22.00 -8.60 1.65
C ASN A 317 -21.17 -7.79 0.64
N PHE A 318 -21.35 -8.09 -0.65
CA PHE A 318 -20.61 -7.49 -1.76
C PHE A 318 -19.09 -7.62 -1.65
N THR A 319 -18.56 -8.55 -0.84
CA THR A 319 -17.12 -8.75 -0.63
C THR A 319 -16.70 -10.14 -1.10
N PRO A 320 -16.05 -10.26 -2.27
CA PRO A 320 -15.55 -11.53 -2.75
C PRO A 320 -14.37 -11.97 -1.88
N LYS A 321 -14.38 -13.24 -1.48
CA LYS A 321 -13.39 -13.88 -0.61
C LYS A 321 -12.78 -15.12 -1.26
N HIS A 322 -13.55 -15.89 -2.02
CA HIS A 322 -13.09 -17.17 -2.57
C HIS A 322 -13.33 -17.31 -4.07
N CYS A 323 -12.59 -18.21 -4.71
CA CYS A 323 -12.84 -18.63 -6.09
C CYS A 323 -13.83 -19.81 -6.11
N GLU A 324 -14.26 -20.25 -7.30
CA GLU A 324 -15.22 -21.35 -7.48
C GLU A 324 -14.87 -22.61 -6.66
N ILE A 325 -13.60 -22.99 -6.65
CA ILE A 325 -13.12 -24.21 -5.96
C ILE A 325 -13.00 -24.07 -4.43
N HIS A 326 -12.94 -22.84 -3.91
CA HIS A 326 -12.76 -22.58 -2.48
C HIS A 326 -13.97 -21.90 -1.85
N LYS A 327 -15.09 -21.80 -2.59
CA LYS A 327 -16.32 -21.18 -2.10
C LYS A 327 -16.88 -21.94 -0.91
N LYS A 328 -17.50 -21.22 0.02
CA LYS A 328 -18.25 -21.82 1.13
C LYS A 328 -19.74 -21.93 0.77
N GLU A 329 -20.46 -22.82 1.43
CA GLU A 329 -21.88 -23.06 1.16
C GLU A 329 -22.77 -21.81 1.31
N ASN A 330 -22.39 -20.89 2.20
CA ASN A 330 -23.11 -19.65 2.44
C ASN A 330 -22.68 -18.47 1.53
N GLU A 331 -21.75 -18.69 0.60
CA GLU A 331 -21.24 -17.66 -0.29
C GLU A 331 -21.93 -17.70 -1.65
N GLN A 332 -22.20 -16.50 -2.19
CA GLN A 332 -22.86 -16.33 -3.48
C GLN A 332 -21.90 -15.75 -4.52
N ASN A 333 -22.23 -15.90 -5.80
CA ASN A 333 -21.41 -15.35 -6.87
C ASN A 333 -21.63 -13.83 -6.94
N LEU A 334 -20.58 -13.07 -6.67
CA LEU A 334 -20.58 -11.60 -6.62
C LEU A 334 -20.16 -10.96 -7.95
N ILE A 335 -20.03 -11.75 -9.02
CA ILE A 335 -19.80 -11.31 -10.38
C ILE A 335 -21.10 -11.46 -11.18
N GLU A 336 -21.30 -10.60 -12.18
CA GLU A 336 -22.51 -10.63 -13.00
C GLU A 336 -22.62 -11.90 -13.85
N MET A 337 -23.78 -12.57 -13.77
CA MET A 337 -24.15 -13.76 -14.54
C MET A 337 -25.64 -13.77 -14.89
N PRO A 338 -26.09 -14.53 -15.90
CA PRO A 338 -27.51 -14.64 -16.24
C PRO A 338 -28.35 -15.26 -15.11
N CYS A 339 -29.38 -14.56 -14.66
CA CYS A 339 -30.33 -15.02 -13.64
C CYS A 339 -31.13 -16.24 -14.12
N SER A 340 -31.30 -17.26 -13.27
CA SER A 340 -32.07 -18.46 -13.62
C SER A 340 -33.58 -18.22 -13.81
N SER A 341 -34.12 -17.11 -13.29
CA SER A 341 -35.55 -16.76 -13.40
C SER A 341 -35.86 -15.75 -14.50
N CYS A 342 -35.01 -14.74 -14.70
CA CYS A 342 -35.26 -13.67 -15.69
C CYS A 342 -34.19 -13.53 -16.77
N ASN A 343 -33.14 -14.36 -16.73
CA ASN A 343 -32.01 -14.37 -17.67
C ASN A 343 -31.19 -13.06 -17.78
N LEU A 344 -31.49 -12.05 -16.96
CA LEU A 344 -30.71 -10.81 -16.92
C LEU A 344 -29.33 -11.04 -16.28
N ILE A 345 -28.29 -10.45 -16.87
CA ILE A 345 -26.91 -10.48 -16.37
C ILE A 345 -26.81 -9.61 -15.13
N MET A 346 -26.66 -10.23 -13.97
CA MET A 346 -26.79 -9.62 -12.64
C MET A 346 -25.94 -10.36 -11.60
N ILE A 347 -25.70 -9.76 -10.43
CA ILE A 347 -25.19 -10.50 -9.27
C ILE A 347 -26.27 -11.47 -8.76
N LEU A 348 -25.90 -12.72 -8.50
CA LEU A 348 -26.85 -13.80 -8.22
C LEU A 348 -26.67 -14.40 -6.82
N ASP A 349 -27.78 -14.88 -6.24
CA ASP A 349 -27.80 -15.57 -4.96
C ASP A 349 -27.35 -17.04 -5.10
N LYS A 350 -27.36 -17.77 -3.99
CA LYS A 350 -27.05 -19.21 -3.97
C LYS A 350 -27.96 -20.07 -4.86
N ASN A 351 -29.17 -19.59 -5.14
CA ASN A 351 -30.17 -20.24 -6.00
C ASN A 351 -30.11 -19.72 -7.45
N LYS A 352 -29.08 -18.95 -7.81
CA LYS A 352 -28.87 -18.33 -9.13
C LYS A 352 -29.94 -17.29 -9.51
N LYS A 353 -30.64 -16.71 -8.54
CA LYS A 353 -31.62 -15.63 -8.74
C LYS A 353 -31.00 -14.26 -8.48
N CYS A 354 -31.37 -13.25 -9.27
CA CYS A 354 -30.89 -11.87 -9.10
C CYS A 354 -31.66 -11.12 -8.01
N GLU A 355 -31.19 -9.93 -7.65
CA GLU A 355 -31.82 -9.05 -6.65
C GLU A 355 -33.28 -8.67 -6.95
N TYR A 356 -33.76 -8.76 -8.19
CA TYR A 356 -35.18 -8.51 -8.49
C TYR A 356 -36.04 -9.77 -8.35
N CYS A 357 -35.46 -10.93 -8.66
CA CYS A 357 -36.15 -12.22 -8.55
C CYS A 357 -36.09 -12.78 -7.13
N ASN A 358 -35.18 -12.27 -6.29
CA ASN A 358 -35.08 -12.56 -4.87
C ASN A 358 -34.57 -11.34 -4.07
N PRO A 359 -35.39 -10.29 -3.91
CA PRO A 359 -34.97 -9.02 -3.31
C PRO A 359 -34.57 -9.12 -1.84
N GLU A 360 -35.08 -10.11 -1.12
CA GLU A 360 -34.79 -10.29 0.30
C GLU A 360 -33.31 -10.64 0.56
N ILE A 361 -32.64 -11.36 -0.34
CA ILE A 361 -31.24 -11.76 -0.18
C ILE A 361 -30.26 -10.59 -0.42
N PHE A 362 -30.67 -9.56 -1.16
CA PHE A 362 -29.79 -8.47 -1.60
C PHE A 362 -30.03 -7.13 -0.93
N LYS A 363 -31.01 -7.03 -0.01
CA LYS A 363 -31.17 -5.87 0.87
C LYS A 363 -29.83 -5.58 1.56
N SER A 364 -29.37 -4.32 1.49
CA SER A 364 -28.16 -3.89 2.19
C SER A 364 -28.25 -4.22 3.67
N ASN A 365 -27.24 -4.90 4.22
CA ASN A 365 -27.19 -5.27 5.64
C ASN A 365 -27.27 -4.11 6.64
N GLN A 366 -27.23 -2.86 6.17
CA GLN A 366 -27.45 -1.67 7.00
C GLN A 366 -28.91 -1.51 7.44
N LEU A 367 -29.86 -2.20 6.80
CA LEU A 367 -31.22 -2.34 7.31
C LEU A 367 -31.49 -3.77 7.80
N ALA A 368 -30.58 -4.73 7.65
CA ALA A 368 -30.87 -6.11 8.02
C ALA A 368 -30.96 -6.28 9.55
N LYS A 369 -30.10 -5.59 10.30
CA LYS A 369 -30.11 -5.61 11.77
C LYS A 369 -31.31 -4.87 12.33
N GLN A 370 -31.59 -3.69 11.78
CA GLN A 370 -32.79 -2.92 12.06
C GLN A 370 -34.05 -3.71 11.71
N ASN A 371 -34.19 -4.20 10.48
CA ASN A 371 -35.35 -5.01 10.06
C ASN A 371 -35.49 -6.28 10.89
N ALA A 372 -34.40 -7.00 11.19
CA ALA A 372 -34.48 -8.18 12.06
C ALA A 372 -34.94 -7.83 13.47
N LEU A 373 -34.49 -6.69 14.02
CA LEU A 373 -35.00 -6.18 15.28
C LEU A 373 -36.48 -5.81 15.19
N MET A 374 -36.87 -5.09 14.15
CA MET A 374 -38.25 -4.68 13.90
C MET A 374 -39.18 -5.88 13.72
N ASP A 375 -38.76 -6.89 12.97
CA ASP A 375 -39.47 -8.14 12.75
C ASP A 375 -39.59 -8.95 14.05
N TYR A 376 -38.52 -9.04 14.83
CA TYR A 376 -38.55 -9.66 16.15
C TYR A 376 -39.57 -8.98 17.07
N LEU A 377 -39.57 -7.65 17.13
CA LEU A 377 -40.51 -6.87 17.92
C LEU A 377 -41.94 -7.00 17.38
N ASN A 378 -42.14 -7.00 16.05
CA ASN A 378 -43.45 -7.21 15.43
C ASN A 378 -44.03 -8.57 15.82
N ASN A 379 -43.22 -9.63 15.76
CA ASN A 379 -43.61 -10.99 16.15
C ASN A 379 -43.91 -11.11 17.65
N ARG A 380 -43.46 -10.14 18.46
CA ARG A 380 -43.78 -10.00 19.88
C ARG A 380 -44.97 -9.08 20.15
N ASN A 381 -45.71 -8.66 19.12
CA ASN A 381 -46.78 -7.67 19.21
C ASN A 381 -46.33 -6.28 19.68
N LEU A 382 -45.07 -5.92 19.42
CA LEU A 382 -44.46 -4.61 19.72
C LEU A 382 -44.18 -3.81 18.44
N LYS A 383 -45.17 -3.72 17.54
CA LYS A 383 -45.04 -3.06 16.23
C LYS A 383 -44.81 -1.54 16.33
N GLY A 384 -45.25 -0.93 17.43
CA GLY A 384 -45.22 0.53 17.61
C GLY A 384 -46.29 1.24 16.79
N PHE A 385 -46.37 2.56 16.98
CA PHE A 385 -47.21 3.46 16.20
C PHE A 385 -46.64 3.65 14.79
N SER A 386 -45.32 3.80 14.67
CA SER A 386 -44.65 3.97 13.37
C SER A 386 -43.23 3.38 13.33
N THR A 387 -42.69 3.17 12.13
CA THR A 387 -41.35 2.62 11.87
C THR A 387 -40.79 3.28 10.60
N ASP A 388 -39.62 3.94 10.70
CA ASP A 388 -38.95 4.68 9.60
C ASP A 388 -39.85 5.69 8.86
N THR A 389 -40.68 6.42 9.61
CA THR A 389 -41.56 7.48 9.08
C THR A 389 -41.12 8.84 9.58
N ILE A 390 -41.28 9.88 8.74
CA ILE A 390 -41.01 11.28 9.13
C ILE A 390 -42.00 11.70 10.22
N VAL A 391 -41.50 12.34 11.28
CA VAL A 391 -42.34 12.91 12.34
C VAL A 391 -43.02 14.20 11.84
N ASN A 392 -44.32 14.36 12.13
CA ASN A 392 -45.15 15.54 11.83
C ASN A 392 -45.14 16.03 10.37
N ASN A 393 -45.12 15.12 9.38
CA ASN A 393 -45.19 15.45 7.95
C ASN A 393 -44.17 16.52 7.47
N GLY A 394 -43.08 16.77 8.22
CA GLY A 394 -42.07 17.75 7.87
C GLY A 394 -42.25 19.16 8.46
N GLU A 395 -43.24 19.42 9.32
CA GLU A 395 -43.45 20.76 9.93
C GLU A 395 -42.32 21.19 10.87
N CYS A 396 -41.60 20.24 11.49
CA CYS A 396 -40.50 20.52 12.43
C CYS A 396 -39.20 19.72 12.14
N GLY A 397 -39.05 19.14 10.95
CA GLY A 397 -37.83 18.41 10.54
C GLY A 397 -38.08 17.23 9.61
N LYS A 398 -37.02 16.73 8.93
CA LYS A 398 -37.06 15.54 8.05
C LYS A 398 -36.65 14.25 8.76
N GLU A 399 -36.56 14.28 10.09
CA GLU A 399 -36.01 13.20 10.88
C GLU A 399 -36.97 12.00 10.93
N ARG A 400 -36.37 10.80 10.86
CA ARG A 400 -37.08 9.51 10.83
C ARG A 400 -36.56 8.63 11.95
N PRO A 401 -37.30 8.50 13.06
CA PRO A 401 -36.97 7.55 14.09
C PRO A 401 -37.19 6.11 13.60
N ASP A 402 -36.34 5.19 14.05
CA ASP A 402 -36.43 3.80 13.59
C ASP A 402 -37.74 3.13 14.05
N ARG A 403 -38.18 3.38 15.29
CA ARG A 403 -39.51 2.99 15.77
C ARG A 403 -40.03 3.93 16.86
N VAL A 404 -41.33 4.25 16.77
CA VAL A 404 -42.02 5.11 17.74
C VAL A 404 -43.15 4.32 18.40
N TYR A 405 -43.25 4.41 19.72
CA TYR A 405 -44.38 3.97 20.52
C TYR A 405 -45.01 5.21 21.17
N GLU A 406 -46.26 5.49 20.82
CA GLU A 406 -47.00 6.61 21.36
C GLU A 406 -47.99 6.09 22.41
N THR A 407 -48.07 6.76 23.55
CA THR A 407 -49.05 6.52 24.61
C THR A 407 -49.70 7.85 24.97
N ASP A 408 -50.80 7.80 25.74
CA ASP A 408 -51.48 9.02 26.19
C ASP A 408 -50.63 9.91 27.11
N SER A 409 -49.51 9.39 27.65
CA SER A 409 -48.71 10.06 28.69
C SER A 409 -47.25 10.34 28.30
N PHE A 410 -46.69 9.56 27.37
CA PHE A 410 -45.31 9.71 26.91
C PHE A 410 -45.09 9.07 25.53
N VAL A 411 -43.97 9.41 24.92
CA VAL A 411 -43.48 8.82 23.67
C VAL A 411 -42.18 8.05 23.95
N LEU A 412 -42.13 6.80 23.51
CA LEU A 412 -40.93 5.97 23.56
C LEU A 412 -40.40 5.77 22.13
N ILE A 413 -39.15 6.13 21.91
CA ILE A 413 -38.46 6.04 20.63
C ILE A 413 -37.33 5.03 20.74
N LEU A 414 -37.26 4.12 19.78
CA LEU A 414 -36.18 3.16 19.64
C LEU A 414 -35.32 3.54 18.43
N GLU A 415 -34.01 3.65 18.63
CA GLU A 415 -33.00 3.80 17.56
C GLU A 415 -32.08 2.58 17.55
N CYS A 416 -31.87 2.01 16.37
CA CYS A 416 -30.97 0.89 16.12
C CYS A 416 -29.60 1.45 15.69
N ASP A 417 -28.74 1.74 16.66
CA ASP A 417 -27.48 2.42 16.46
C ASP A 417 -26.34 1.46 16.04
N GLU A 418 -26.28 1.13 14.75
CA GLU A 418 -25.16 0.37 14.21
C GLU A 418 -23.81 1.07 14.49
N ASN A 419 -22.83 0.31 14.96
CA ASN A 419 -21.49 0.74 15.39
C ASN A 419 -21.51 1.84 16.47
N GLN A 420 -22.51 1.79 17.37
CA GLN A 420 -22.71 2.77 18.46
C GLN A 420 -22.86 4.22 17.97
N HIS A 421 -23.18 4.40 16.68
CA HIS A 421 -23.29 5.71 16.06
C HIS A 421 -21.98 6.56 16.13
N ASN A 422 -20.81 5.91 16.19
CA ASN A 422 -19.47 6.52 16.29
C ASN A 422 -19.04 7.40 15.09
N ASP A 423 -19.81 7.41 14.00
CA ASP A 423 -19.50 8.13 12.76
C ASP A 423 -19.96 9.61 12.77
N ARG A 424 -20.64 10.09 13.82
CA ARG A 424 -21.08 11.51 13.95
C ARG A 424 -20.66 12.12 15.29
N GLN A 425 -20.27 13.41 15.27
CA GLN A 425 -19.91 14.15 16.49
C GLN A 425 -21.13 14.31 17.43
N CYS A 426 -20.95 14.00 18.71
CA CYS A 426 -21.97 13.95 19.77
C CYS A 426 -22.97 15.14 19.83
N VAL A 427 -22.54 16.37 19.51
CA VAL A 427 -23.38 17.58 19.60
C VAL A 427 -24.56 17.55 18.61
N CYS A 428 -24.36 17.05 17.38
CA CYS A 428 -25.44 17.06 16.39
C CYS A 428 -26.54 16.02 16.68
N GLU A 429 -26.22 14.93 17.39
CA GLU A 429 -27.21 13.90 17.76
C GLU A 429 -28.08 14.31 18.95
N GLN A 430 -27.55 15.04 19.94
CA GLN A 430 -28.38 15.62 21.00
C GLN A 430 -29.35 16.66 20.43
N THR A 431 -28.88 17.53 19.52
CA THR A 431 -29.74 18.45 18.79
C THR A 431 -30.83 17.71 17.99
N ARG A 432 -30.49 16.58 17.35
CA ARG A 432 -31.46 15.74 16.62
C ARG A 432 -32.53 15.17 17.56
N MET A 433 -32.16 14.66 18.74
CA MET A 433 -33.12 14.14 19.72
C MET A 433 -34.03 15.25 20.27
N ILE A 434 -33.49 16.45 20.54
CA ILE A 434 -34.26 17.61 20.98
C ILE A 434 -35.29 18.01 19.92
N ASN A 435 -34.88 18.12 18.65
CA ASN A 435 -35.79 18.49 17.56
C ASN A 435 -36.90 17.46 17.38
N ILE A 436 -36.59 16.16 17.46
CA ILE A 436 -37.60 15.09 17.42
C ILE A 436 -38.56 15.22 18.62
N SER A 437 -38.05 15.44 19.83
CA SER A 437 -38.90 15.55 21.02
C SER A 437 -39.84 16.75 20.98
N GLN A 438 -39.40 17.88 20.43
CA GLN A 438 -40.22 19.08 20.24
C GLN A 438 -41.40 18.83 19.30
N GLY A 439 -41.26 17.88 18.37
CA GLY A 439 -42.35 17.44 17.50
C GLY A 439 -43.54 16.84 18.25
N PHE A 440 -43.35 16.28 19.45
CA PHE A 440 -44.41 15.62 20.21
C PHE A 440 -45.14 16.54 21.21
N GLY A 441 -45.10 17.85 20.99
CA GLY A 441 -46.01 18.79 21.67
C GLY A 441 -45.83 18.92 23.19
N GLY A 442 -44.64 18.62 23.71
CA GLY A 442 -44.33 18.75 25.14
C GLY A 442 -44.60 17.50 26.00
N LEU A 443 -44.99 16.39 25.39
CA LEU A 443 -44.99 15.08 26.06
C LEU A 443 -43.57 14.66 26.47
N GLN A 444 -43.48 13.84 27.51
CA GLN A 444 -42.21 13.22 27.91
C GLN A 444 -41.74 12.27 26.78
N VAL A 445 -40.48 12.41 26.38
CA VAL A 445 -39.88 11.58 25.32
C VAL A 445 -38.71 10.79 25.86
N TYR A 446 -38.74 9.48 25.64
CA TYR A 446 -37.73 8.53 26.07
C TYR A 446 -37.09 7.86 24.87
N PHE A 447 -35.77 7.98 24.71
CA PHE A 447 -35.00 7.26 23.70
C PHE A 447 -34.39 5.99 24.29
N ILE A 448 -34.61 4.84 23.67
CA ILE A 448 -33.76 3.66 23.83
C ILE A 448 -32.84 3.61 22.61
N ARG A 449 -31.54 3.74 22.85
CA ARG A 449 -30.50 3.67 21.83
C ARG A 449 -29.83 2.31 21.95
N TRP A 450 -30.08 1.42 21.00
CA TRP A 450 -29.71 0.01 21.10
C TRP A 450 -28.70 -0.38 20.02
N ASN A 451 -27.56 -0.94 20.45
CA ASN A 451 -26.48 -1.33 19.55
C ASN A 451 -26.57 -2.82 19.12
N PRO A 452 -26.74 -3.11 17.82
CA PRO A 452 -26.70 -4.48 17.28
C PRO A 452 -25.29 -5.03 17.02
N ASP A 453 -24.24 -4.22 17.18
CA ASP A 453 -22.84 -4.59 16.91
C ASP A 453 -22.13 -5.05 18.19
N ASP A 454 -20.91 -5.57 18.03
CA ASP A 454 -20.06 -5.88 19.18
C ASP A 454 -19.76 -4.62 19.99
N TYR A 455 -19.55 -4.80 21.30
CA TYR A 455 -19.27 -3.74 22.26
C TYR A 455 -18.25 -4.25 23.29
N LEU A 456 -17.58 -3.34 23.99
CA LEU A 456 -16.65 -3.65 25.07
C LEU A 456 -17.40 -3.59 26.41
N PRO A 457 -17.63 -4.71 27.11
CA PRO A 457 -18.34 -4.69 28.40
C PRO A 457 -17.54 -3.96 29.49
N GLU A 458 -18.23 -3.49 30.54
CA GLU A 458 -17.58 -2.80 31.68
C GLU A 458 -16.49 -3.66 32.34
N ASN A 459 -16.71 -4.97 32.38
CA ASN A 459 -15.78 -5.95 32.91
C ASN A 459 -15.07 -6.68 31.76
N ASP A 460 -13.76 -6.51 31.66
CA ASP A 460 -12.90 -7.14 30.64
C ASP A 460 -12.99 -8.68 30.60
N LYS A 461 -13.55 -9.32 31.64
CA LYS A 461 -13.77 -10.78 31.70
C LYS A 461 -15.16 -11.21 31.22
N LYS A 462 -16.06 -10.27 30.97
CA LYS A 462 -17.42 -10.54 30.49
C LYS A 462 -17.41 -10.54 28.96
N GLU A 463 -17.99 -11.59 28.36
CA GLU A 463 -18.19 -11.65 26.92
C GLU A 463 -19.48 -10.91 26.52
N PRO A 464 -19.51 -10.20 25.38
CA PRO A 464 -20.71 -9.55 24.87
C PRO A 464 -21.87 -10.55 24.69
N GLU A 465 -23.10 -10.16 25.06
CA GLU A 465 -24.23 -11.07 24.91
C GLU A 465 -24.51 -11.35 23.44
N VAL A 466 -24.91 -12.58 23.13
CA VAL A 466 -25.39 -12.95 21.80
C VAL A 466 -26.68 -12.20 21.44
N LEU A 467 -26.87 -11.92 20.16
CA LEU A 467 -27.96 -11.07 19.64
C LEU A 467 -29.37 -11.50 20.10
N THR A 468 -29.61 -12.82 20.22
CA THR A 468 -30.90 -13.35 20.70
C THR A 468 -31.21 -12.97 22.15
N LYS A 469 -30.20 -12.97 23.03
CA LYS A 469 -30.35 -12.47 24.41
C LYS A 469 -30.60 -10.97 24.41
N ARG A 470 -29.94 -10.22 23.52
CA ARG A 470 -30.12 -8.77 23.40
C ARG A 470 -31.53 -8.40 22.95
N TYR A 471 -32.05 -9.08 21.93
CA TYR A 471 -33.43 -8.94 21.47
C TYR A 471 -34.44 -9.26 22.58
N LYS A 472 -34.22 -10.35 23.32
CA LYS A 472 -35.06 -10.71 24.47
C LYS A 472 -35.10 -9.58 25.51
N LEU A 473 -33.94 -9.12 25.98
CA LEU A 473 -33.88 -8.09 27.01
C LEU A 473 -34.50 -6.76 26.55
N LEU A 474 -34.21 -6.32 25.31
CA LEU A 474 -34.81 -5.11 24.76
C LEU A 474 -36.34 -5.22 24.67
N GLY A 475 -36.86 -6.34 24.16
CA GLY A 475 -38.30 -6.57 24.08
C GLY A 475 -38.96 -6.64 25.46
N ASP A 476 -38.34 -7.33 26.43
CA ASP A 476 -38.78 -7.41 27.83
C ASP A 476 -38.82 -5.99 28.45
N PHE A 477 -37.81 -5.15 28.16
CA PHE A 477 -37.70 -3.80 28.69
C PHE A 477 -38.73 -2.83 28.09
N ILE A 478 -38.89 -2.82 26.76
CA ILE A 478 -39.93 -2.03 26.07
C ILE A 478 -41.31 -2.41 26.61
N GLU A 479 -41.61 -3.72 26.71
CA GLU A 479 -42.89 -4.19 27.23
C GLU A 479 -43.12 -3.78 28.69
N SER A 480 -42.08 -3.81 29.53
CA SER A 480 -42.14 -3.34 30.92
C SER A 480 -42.44 -1.85 31.00
N ILE A 481 -41.83 -1.03 30.13
CA ILE A 481 -42.10 0.41 30.04
C ILE A 481 -43.55 0.66 29.60
N LEU A 482 -44.00 0.05 28.51
CA LEU A 482 -45.36 0.25 27.97
C LEU A 482 -46.46 -0.26 28.93
N LYS A 483 -46.15 -1.21 29.81
CA LYS A 483 -47.06 -1.71 30.87
C LYS A 483 -46.91 -0.96 32.20
N ASN A 484 -46.20 0.17 32.22
CA ASN A 484 -45.96 0.99 33.42
C ASN A 484 -45.33 0.23 34.59
N LYS A 485 -44.49 -0.77 34.30
CA LYS A 485 -43.76 -1.57 35.31
C LYS A 485 -42.34 -1.06 35.55
N THR A 486 -41.82 -0.22 34.65
CA THR A 486 -40.52 0.42 34.78
C THR A 486 -40.70 1.85 35.29
N ILE A 487 -39.90 2.24 36.29
CA ILE A 487 -39.86 3.63 36.76
C ILE A 487 -39.06 4.46 35.75
N LEU A 488 -39.69 5.45 35.13
CA LEU A 488 -39.08 6.37 34.18
C LEU A 488 -38.67 7.68 34.88
N PRO A 489 -37.59 8.35 34.42
CA PRO A 489 -37.19 9.63 34.99
C PRO A 489 -38.20 10.73 34.65
N ASN A 490 -38.42 11.63 35.60
CA ASN A 490 -39.27 12.80 35.41
C ASN A 490 -38.48 13.92 34.70
N ALA A 491 -38.44 13.88 33.38
CA ALA A 491 -37.79 14.87 32.53
C ALA A 491 -38.48 14.95 31.16
N LEU A 492 -38.32 16.07 30.44
CA LEU A 492 -38.90 16.25 29.11
C LEU A 492 -38.28 15.30 28.08
N LEU A 493 -36.97 15.10 28.14
CA LEU A 493 -36.23 14.21 27.25
C LEU A 493 -35.16 13.42 28.00
N SER A 494 -35.19 12.10 27.89
CA SER A 494 -34.15 11.22 28.43
C SER A 494 -33.74 10.14 27.43
N SER A 495 -32.49 9.67 27.50
CA SER A 495 -31.99 8.54 26.71
C SER A 495 -31.41 7.42 27.56
N PHE A 496 -31.53 6.19 27.07
CA PHE A 496 -31.00 4.98 27.70
C PHE A 496 -30.20 4.20 26.66
N TYR A 497 -28.94 3.88 26.96
CA TYR A 497 -28.02 3.27 26.01
C TYR A 497 -27.87 1.78 26.33
N MET A 498 -28.24 0.91 25.39
CA MET A 498 -28.15 -0.53 25.55
C MET A 498 -27.03 -1.11 24.69
N TYR A 499 -26.15 -1.89 25.32
CA TYR A 499 -25.02 -2.59 24.66
C TYR A 499 -24.00 -1.66 23.99
N TYR A 500 -23.78 -0.49 24.58
CA TYR A 500 -22.66 0.40 24.25
C TYR A 500 -21.39 -0.04 24.99
N ASP A 501 -20.24 0.51 24.62
CA ASP A 501 -19.02 0.29 25.40
C ASP A 501 -19.23 0.72 26.86
N GLY A 502 -18.87 -0.15 27.80
CA GLY A 502 -19.17 -0.01 29.23
C GLY A 502 -20.49 -0.66 29.67
N TRP A 503 -21.26 -1.29 28.79
CA TRP A 503 -22.50 -1.96 29.19
C TRP A 503 -22.24 -3.19 30.08
N ASN A 504 -22.89 -3.23 31.25
CA ASN A 504 -22.86 -4.41 32.13
C ASN A 504 -24.23 -5.07 32.27
N SER A 505 -25.25 -4.37 32.74
CA SER A 505 -26.60 -4.93 32.85
C SER A 505 -27.65 -3.84 32.85
N LEU A 506 -28.91 -4.23 32.64
CA LEU A 506 -30.05 -3.31 32.74
C LEU A 506 -30.16 -2.65 34.12
N ALA A 507 -29.68 -3.30 35.18
CA ALA A 507 -29.74 -2.78 36.54
C ALA A 507 -28.66 -1.72 36.83
N ASP A 508 -27.55 -1.76 36.09
CA ASP A 508 -26.41 -0.87 36.29
C ASP A 508 -26.52 0.41 35.43
N GLU A 509 -27.11 0.29 34.25
CA GLU A 509 -27.28 1.39 33.30
C GLU A 509 -28.34 2.38 33.78
N LYS A 510 -28.08 3.69 33.61
CA LYS A 510 -28.97 4.77 34.05
C LYS A 510 -29.53 5.55 32.87
N TRP A 511 -30.72 6.10 33.07
CA TRP A 511 -31.25 7.10 32.13
C TRP A 511 -30.40 8.38 32.17
N ASN A 512 -30.04 8.87 30.99
CA ASN A 512 -29.37 10.14 30.79
C ASN A 512 -30.43 11.21 30.53
N ILE A 513 -30.56 12.18 31.43
CA ILE A 513 -31.47 13.32 31.26
C ILE A 513 -30.82 14.29 30.27
N ILE A 514 -31.45 14.49 29.11
CA ILE A 514 -30.99 15.43 28.08
C ILE A 514 -31.65 16.79 28.29
N THR A 515 -32.97 16.80 28.54
CA THR A 515 -33.74 18.02 28.79
C THR A 515 -34.60 17.82 30.04
N PRO A 516 -34.28 18.43 31.19
CA PRO A 516 -35.09 18.34 32.40
C PRO A 516 -36.40 19.13 32.27
N PHE A 517 -37.38 18.86 33.15
CA PHE A 517 -38.46 19.83 33.38
C PHE A 517 -37.88 21.06 34.07
N ILE A 518 -38.24 22.24 33.56
CA ILE A 518 -37.88 23.53 34.17
C ILE A 518 -38.81 23.80 35.35
#